data_AF-A0A7C5GHG9-F1
#
_entry.id   AF-A0A7C5GHG9-F1
#
_cell.length_a   1.000
_cell.length_b   1.000
_cell.length_c   1.000
_cell.angle_alpha   90.00
_cell.angle_beta   90.00
_cell.angle_gamma   90.00
#
_symmetry.space_group_name_H-M   'P 1'
#
loop_
_entity.id
_entity.type
_entity.pdbx_description
1 polymer ?
#
loop_
_entity_poly.entity_id
_entity_poly.type
_entity_poly.pdbx_seq_one_letter_code
_entity_poly.pdbx_strand_id
1 'polypeptide(L)'
;MYLFTSEVVSAGHPDKCADIIADSIVDKLIIGDSKSRVASEVFVAGKHVIIGGEVTSNTNLTTEDYEKIVHDALVKIGYNGNPYFTREECLHPEDVEVQVLLNSQSPDINQGVDQENGDIGAGDQ
;
A
#
# COMPACT_ATOMS: atom_id res chain seq x y z
N MET A 1 -19.47 1.79 37.14
CA MET A 1 -19.67 2.47 35.84
C MET A 1 -18.28 2.79 35.31
N TYR A 2 -17.98 2.52 34.05
CA TYR A 2 -16.68 2.82 33.45
C TYR A 2 -16.88 3.64 32.18
N LEU A 3 -15.93 4.53 31.90
CA LEU A 3 -15.93 5.39 30.71
C LEU A 3 -15.05 4.75 29.63
N PHE A 4 -15.61 4.60 28.43
CA PHE A 4 -14.93 4.13 27.24
C PHE A 4 -15.09 5.14 26.11
N THR A 5 -14.02 5.34 25.34
CA THR A 5 -14.01 6.20 24.15
C THR A 5 -13.29 5.48 23.03
N SER A 6 -13.74 5.72 21.80
CA SER A 6 -13.12 5.29 20.55
C SER A 6 -13.19 6.44 19.56
N GLU A 7 -12.27 6.46 18.60
CA GLU A 7 -12.19 7.46 17.55
C GLU A 7 -12.06 6.81 16.17
N VAL A 8 -12.27 7.61 15.13
CA VAL A 8 -12.12 7.21 13.73
C VAL A 8 -11.58 8.41 12.94
N VAL A 9 -10.81 8.12 11.91
CA VAL A 9 -10.27 9.12 10.99
C VAL A 9 -10.86 8.94 9.59
N SER A 10 -10.87 10.01 8.80
CA SER A 10 -11.37 9.96 7.42
C SER A 10 -10.37 9.29 6.49
N ALA A 11 -10.81 8.96 5.26
CA ALA A 11 -9.93 8.42 4.23
C ALA A 11 -8.78 9.37 3.82
N GLY A 12 -8.94 10.67 4.07
CA GLY A 12 -7.90 11.68 3.83
C GLY A 12 -6.92 11.85 4.99
N HIS A 13 -7.02 11.06 6.06
CA HIS A 13 -5.97 11.00 7.07
C HIS A 13 -4.73 10.34 6.46
N PRO A 14 -3.50 10.89 6.63
CA PRO A 14 -2.30 10.35 6.01
C PRO A 14 -2.09 8.84 6.20
N ASP A 15 -2.34 8.33 7.41
CA ASP A 15 -2.27 6.88 7.68
C ASP A 15 -3.29 6.08 6.86
N LYS A 16 -4.53 6.59 6.70
CA LYS A 16 -5.51 5.94 5.84
C LYS A 16 -5.22 6.09 4.36
N CYS A 17 -4.58 7.18 3.94
CA CYS A 17 -4.06 7.30 2.59
C CYS A 17 -3.00 6.21 2.32
N ALA A 18 -2.06 6.02 3.25
CA ALA A 18 -1.05 4.97 3.17
C ALA A 18 -1.68 3.57 3.07
N ASP A 19 -2.63 3.25 3.96
CA ASP A 19 -3.37 1.98 3.93
C ASP A 19 -4.06 1.75 2.57
N ILE A 20 -4.77 2.77 2.06
CA ILE A 20 -5.51 2.65 0.80
C ILE A 20 -4.55 2.43 -0.38
N ILE A 21 -3.39 3.07 -0.38
CA ILE A 21 -2.37 2.87 -1.42
C ILE A 21 -1.79 1.45 -1.32
N ALA A 22 -1.45 0.99 -0.11
CA ALA A 22 -0.93 -0.36 0.13
C ALA A 22 -1.93 -1.43 -0.34
N ASP A 23 -3.20 -1.31 0.05
CA ASP A 23 -4.27 -2.21 -0.39
C ASP A 23 -4.48 -2.16 -1.91
N SER A 24 -4.31 -0.98 -2.54
CA SER A 24 -4.43 -0.87 -4.00
C SER A 24 -3.31 -1.61 -4.73
N ILE A 25 -2.12 -1.72 -4.12
CA ILE A 25 -1.01 -2.54 -4.64
C ILE A 25 -1.35 -4.03 -4.50
N VAL A 26 -1.85 -4.45 -3.34
CA VAL A 26 -2.34 -5.82 -3.10
C VAL A 26 -3.38 -6.21 -4.14
N ASP A 27 -4.41 -5.37 -4.33
CA ASP A 27 -5.47 -5.58 -5.33
C ASP A 27 -4.88 -5.79 -6.72
N LYS A 28 -3.99 -4.89 -7.15
CA LYS A 28 -3.41 -4.94 -8.50
C LYS A 28 -2.64 -6.23 -8.74
N LEU A 29 -1.84 -6.66 -7.76
CA LEU A 29 -1.01 -7.86 -7.85
C LEU A 29 -1.87 -9.13 -7.80
N ILE A 30 -2.85 -9.21 -6.89
CA ILE A 30 -3.74 -10.37 -6.75
C ILE A 30 -4.66 -10.53 -7.98
N ILE A 31 -5.13 -9.44 -8.57
CA ILE A 31 -5.92 -9.48 -9.81
C ILE A 31 -5.11 -10.10 -10.97
N GLY A 32 -3.82 -9.75 -11.08
CA GLY A 32 -2.95 -10.30 -12.13
C GLY A 32 -2.43 -11.71 -11.82
N ASP A 33 -2.20 -12.00 -10.54
CA ASP A 33 -1.75 -13.29 -10.03
C ASP A 33 -2.34 -13.56 -8.64
N SER A 34 -3.35 -14.42 -8.59
CA SER A 34 -4.04 -14.83 -7.36
C SER A 34 -3.14 -15.48 -6.30
N LYS A 35 -1.91 -15.87 -6.65
CA LYS A 35 -0.92 -16.44 -5.71
C LYS A 35 0.13 -15.43 -5.24
N SER A 36 -0.04 -14.15 -5.59
CA SER A 36 0.87 -13.09 -5.15
C SER A 36 1.00 -13.08 -3.62
N ARG A 37 2.24 -12.99 -3.13
CA ARG A 37 2.56 -12.71 -1.73
C ARG A 37 3.01 -11.26 -1.64
N VAL A 38 2.27 -10.45 -0.88
CA VAL A 38 2.43 -9.00 -0.85
C VAL A 38 2.52 -8.55 0.60
N ALA A 39 3.66 -7.98 0.95
CA ALA A 39 3.90 -7.28 2.20
C ALA A 39 4.47 -5.90 1.85
N SER A 40 3.61 -5.05 1.28
CA SER A 40 3.95 -3.68 0.91
C SER A 40 3.55 -2.71 2.01
N GLU A 41 4.50 -1.87 2.41
CA GLU A 41 4.32 -0.78 3.37
C GLU A 41 4.36 0.55 2.63
N VAL A 42 3.53 1.51 3.07
CA VAL A 42 3.49 2.85 2.47
C VAL A 42 3.74 3.89 3.54
N PHE A 43 4.71 4.77 3.28
CA PHE A 43 5.01 5.93 4.11
C PHE A 43 4.74 7.22 3.35
N VAL A 44 3.94 8.11 3.93
CA VAL A 44 3.54 9.39 3.33
C VAL A 44 4.12 10.53 4.16
N ALA A 45 4.92 11.40 3.53
CA ALA A 45 5.48 12.58 4.19
C ALA A 45 5.66 13.77 3.23
N GLY A 46 4.94 14.85 3.48
CA GLY A 46 4.87 16.00 2.57
C GLY A 46 4.35 15.54 1.21
N LYS A 47 5.11 15.76 0.15
CA LYS A 47 4.80 15.28 -1.21
C LYS A 47 5.35 13.88 -1.54
N HIS A 48 6.05 13.22 -0.61
CA HIS A 48 6.70 11.94 -0.89
C HIS A 48 5.81 10.78 -0.48
N VAL A 49 5.71 9.78 -1.37
CA VAL A 49 5.09 8.48 -1.12
C VAL A 49 6.15 7.41 -1.31
N ILE A 50 6.53 6.75 -0.23
CA ILE A 50 7.54 5.69 -0.25
C ILE A 50 6.82 4.35 -0.12
N ILE A 51 6.99 3.48 -1.11
CA ILE A 51 6.47 2.12 -1.14
C ILE A 51 7.65 1.20 -0.83
N GLY A 52 7.60 0.46 0.27
CA GLY A 52 8.65 -0.47 0.69
C GLY A 52 8.11 -1.86 1.00
N GLY A 53 9.01 -2.82 1.22
CA GLY A 53 8.65 -4.17 1.68
C GLY A 53 8.97 -5.26 0.67
N GLU A 54 8.17 -6.33 0.70
CA GLU A 54 8.44 -7.58 -0.01
C GLU A 54 7.25 -8.02 -0.87
N VAL A 55 7.51 -8.29 -2.16
CA VAL A 55 6.52 -8.75 -3.13
C VAL A 55 7.08 -9.91 -3.94
N THR A 56 6.33 -11.01 -3.97
CA THR A 56 6.56 -12.14 -4.86
C THR A 56 5.29 -12.36 -5.69
N SER A 57 5.35 -12.08 -6.99
CA SER A 57 4.22 -12.18 -7.91
C SER A 57 4.70 -12.48 -9.33
N ASN A 58 3.86 -13.15 -10.13
CA ASN A 58 4.06 -13.23 -11.58
C ASN A 58 3.56 -11.97 -12.31
N THR A 59 2.83 -11.08 -11.62
CA THR A 59 2.44 -9.77 -12.14
C THR A 59 3.65 -8.84 -12.09
N ASN A 60 4.12 -8.42 -13.26
CA ASN A 60 5.23 -7.47 -13.37
C ASN A 60 4.69 -6.04 -13.40
N LEU A 61 4.96 -5.27 -12.34
CA LEU A 61 4.67 -3.85 -12.27
C LEU A 61 5.96 -3.04 -12.42
N THR A 62 5.92 -2.02 -13.26
CA THR A 62 6.99 -1.04 -13.41
C THR A 62 6.85 0.08 -12.37
N THR A 63 7.88 0.92 -12.21
CA THR A 63 7.77 2.13 -11.36
C THR A 63 6.61 3.03 -11.80
N GLU A 64 6.38 3.19 -13.10
CA GLU A 64 5.27 3.97 -13.65
C GLU A 64 3.89 3.38 -13.28
N ASP A 65 3.79 2.05 -13.17
CA ASP A 65 2.56 1.41 -12.70
C ASP A 65 2.30 1.71 -11.22
N TYR A 66 3.34 1.72 -10.38
CA TYR A 66 3.21 2.10 -8.96
C TYR A 66 2.83 3.58 -8.81
N GLU A 67 3.45 4.47 -9.58
CA GLU A 67 3.07 5.89 -9.64
C GLU A 67 1.60 6.06 -10.00
N LYS A 68 1.12 5.30 -10.99
CA LYS A 68 -0.29 5.30 -11.39
C LYS A 68 -1.21 4.78 -10.28
N ILE A 69 -0.83 3.73 -9.57
CA ILE A 69 -1.61 3.21 -8.43
C ILE A 69 -1.75 4.29 -7.36
N VAL A 70 -0.65 4.97 -6.99
CA VAL A 70 -0.66 6.07 -6.02
C VAL A 70 -1.58 7.19 -6.51
N HIS A 71 -1.42 7.61 -7.75
CA HIS A 71 -2.23 8.67 -8.35
C HIS A 71 -3.74 8.32 -8.29
N ASP A 72 -4.11 7.14 -8.76
CA ASP A 72 -5.51 6.70 -8.83
C ASP A 72 -6.12 6.55 -7.42
N ALA A 73 -5.34 6.08 -6.45
CA ALA A 73 -5.74 5.99 -5.05
C ALA A 73 -6.00 7.38 -4.44
N LEU A 74 -5.11 8.35 -4.66
CA LEU A 74 -5.28 9.72 -4.15
C LEU A 74 -6.49 10.42 -4.79
N VAL A 75 -6.73 10.22 -6.09
CA VAL A 75 -7.95 10.71 -6.76
C VAL A 75 -9.20 10.09 -6.15
N LYS A 76 -9.18 8.78 -5.86
CA LYS A 76 -10.30 8.07 -5.23
C LYS A 76 -10.57 8.53 -3.80
N ILE A 77 -9.53 8.90 -3.04
CA ILE A 77 -9.64 9.50 -1.71
C ILE A 77 -10.32 10.88 -1.78
N GLY A 78 -10.21 11.58 -2.91
CA GLY A 78 -10.81 12.88 -3.15
C GLY A 78 -9.80 14.03 -3.26
N TYR A 79 -8.52 13.73 -3.39
CA TYR A 79 -7.49 14.74 -3.69
C TYR A 79 -7.47 15.09 -5.20
N ASN A 80 -8.61 15.52 -5.74
CA ASN A 80 -8.77 15.82 -7.17
C ASN A 80 -8.71 17.33 -7.47
N GLY A 81 -7.84 18.07 -6.78
CA GLY A 81 -7.68 19.53 -6.98
C GLY A 81 -8.77 20.37 -6.30
N ASN A 82 -9.22 19.96 -5.12
CA ASN A 82 -10.22 20.68 -4.36
C ASN A 82 -9.70 22.08 -3.95
N PRO A 83 -10.39 23.18 -4.31
CA PRO A 83 -9.91 24.55 -4.06
C PRO A 83 -9.92 24.96 -2.58
N TYR A 84 -10.53 24.15 -1.70
CA TYR A 84 -10.60 24.45 -0.27
C TYR A 84 -9.35 24.06 0.52
N PHE A 85 -8.42 23.30 -0.08
CA PHE A 85 -7.16 22.92 0.53
C PHE A 85 -6.00 23.45 -0.30
N THR A 86 -4.99 23.99 0.38
CA THR A 86 -3.72 24.38 -0.23
C THR A 86 -2.82 23.15 -0.43
N ARG A 87 -1.81 23.29 -1.29
CA ARG A 87 -0.78 22.25 -1.50
C ARG A 87 0.04 21.92 -0.24
N GLU A 88 -0.02 22.78 0.78
CA GLU A 88 0.62 22.54 2.09
C GLU A 88 -0.29 21.74 3.04
N GLU A 89 -1.61 21.75 2.82
CA GLU A 89 -2.61 21.11 3.69
C GLU A 89 -2.97 19.70 3.25
N CYS A 90 -2.82 19.37 1.97
CA CYS A 90 -3.11 18.03 1.45
C CYS A 90 -2.16 17.58 0.35
N LEU A 91 -2.18 16.27 0.06
CA LEU A 91 -1.53 15.71 -1.11
C LEU A 91 -2.23 16.18 -2.39
N HIS A 92 -1.45 16.32 -3.44
CA HIS A 92 -1.91 16.62 -4.79
C HIS A 92 -1.34 15.57 -5.73
N PRO A 93 -2.17 14.72 -6.37
CA PRO A 93 -1.70 13.60 -7.19
C PRO A 93 -0.72 13.99 -8.29
N GLU A 94 -0.77 15.22 -8.79
CA GLU A 94 0.14 15.73 -9.82
C GLU A 94 1.53 16.12 -9.30
N ASP A 95 1.69 16.29 -7.99
CA ASP A 95 2.91 16.77 -7.35
C ASP A 95 3.64 15.68 -6.53
N VAL A 96 3.02 14.50 -6.37
CA VAL A 96 3.60 13.46 -5.53
C VAL A 96 4.85 12.85 -6.16
N GLU A 97 5.85 12.63 -5.32
CA GLU A 97 7.09 11.94 -5.69
C GLU A 97 7.03 10.53 -5.12
N VAL A 98 7.01 9.53 -5.99
CA VAL A 98 6.89 8.12 -5.60
C VAL A 98 8.26 7.45 -5.62
N GLN A 99 8.61 6.79 -4.52
CA GLN A 99 9.82 5.99 -4.42
C GLN A 99 9.44 4.53 -4.16
N VAL A 100 9.93 3.61 -5.00
CA VAL A 100 9.64 2.17 -4.88
C VAL A 100 10.88 1.44 -4.40
N LEU A 101 10.77 0.79 -3.25
CA LEU A 101 11.83 0.08 -2.52
C LEU A 101 11.37 -1.34 -2.17
N LEU A 102 10.90 -2.08 -3.18
CA LEU A 102 10.40 -3.44 -3.04
C LEU A 102 11.49 -4.48 -3.35
N ASN A 103 11.52 -5.56 -2.56
CA ASN A 103 12.32 -6.75 -2.83
C ASN A 103 11.42 -7.98 -2.99
N SER A 104 11.99 -9.11 -3.41
CA SER A 104 11.28 -10.40 -3.35
C SER A 104 11.24 -10.92 -1.91
N GLN A 105 10.20 -11.69 -1.58
CA GLN A 105 10.07 -12.29 -0.25
C GLN A 105 11.23 -13.25 0.04
N SER A 106 11.70 -13.25 1.29
CA SER A 106 12.77 -14.16 1.73
C SER A 106 12.40 -15.64 1.50
N PRO A 107 13.30 -16.47 0.93
CA PRO A 107 13.10 -17.91 0.82
C PRO A 107 12.88 -18.61 2.17
N ASP A 108 13.48 -18.08 3.25
CA ASP A 108 13.34 -18.63 4.61
C ASP A 108 11.93 -18.43 5.17
N ILE A 109 11.23 -17.37 4.74
CA ILE A 109 9.82 -17.15 5.07
C ILE A 109 8.95 -18.11 4.23
N ASN A 110 9.27 -18.24 2.93
CA ASN A 110 8.51 -19.10 2.01
C ASN A 110 8.46 -20.56 2.49
N GLN A 111 9.57 -21.13 2.97
CA GLN A 111 9.60 -22.51 3.48
C GLN A 111 8.77 -22.73 4.76
N GLY A 112 8.57 -21.67 5.56
CA GLY A 112 7.74 -21.74 6.76
C GLY A 112 6.24 -21.74 6.42
N VAL A 113 5.89 -21.05 5.34
CA VAL A 113 4.51 -20.92 4.87
C VAL A 113 4.12 -22.08 3.95
N ASP A 114 4.91 -22.36 2.92
CA ASP A 114 4.66 -23.45 1.97
C ASP A 114 5.36 -24.73 2.43
N GLN A 115 4.62 -25.59 3.14
CA GLN A 115 5.15 -26.84 3.65
C GLN A 115 5.16 -27.93 2.56
N GLU A 116 6.15 -28.82 2.61
CA GLU A 116 6.32 -29.90 1.62
C GLU A 116 5.13 -30.86 1.53
N ASN A 117 4.34 -30.98 2.60
CA ASN A 117 3.14 -31.81 2.66
C ASN A 117 1.90 -31.17 1.99
N GLY A 118 2.02 -29.93 1.51
CA GLY A 118 0.94 -29.16 0.90
C GLY A 118 0.10 -28.32 1.87
N ASP A 119 0.43 -28.33 3.16
CA ASP A 119 -0.21 -27.47 4.16
C ASP A 119 0.37 -26.04 4.09
N ILE A 120 -0.43 -25.07 4.54
CA ILE A 120 -0.04 -23.66 4.62
C ILE A 120 0.17 -23.29 6.09
N GLY A 121 1.41 -22.97 6.45
CA GLY A 121 1.77 -22.40 7.75
C GLY A 121 1.36 -20.92 7.88
N ALA A 122 1.30 -20.42 9.11
CA ALA A 122 1.14 -18.99 9.34
C ALA A 122 2.36 -18.22 8.79
N GLY A 123 2.14 -17.00 8.28
CA GLY A 123 3.20 -16.14 7.72
C GLY A 123 4.14 -15.55 8.76
N ASP A 124 3.71 -15.51 10.01
CA ASP A 124 4.45 -15.04 11.18
C ASP A 124 3.85 -15.68 12.45
N GLN A 125 4.46 -15.45 13.62
CA GLN A 125 4.07 -15.98 14.93
C GLN A 125 2.68 -15.53 15.44
#